data_AF-A0A0K9X7G9-F1
#
_entry.id   AF-A0A0K9X7G9-F1
#
_cell.length_a   1.000
_cell.length_b   1.000
_cell.length_c   1.000
_cell.angle_alpha   90.00
_cell.angle_beta   90.00
_cell.angle_gamma   90.00
#
_symmetry.space_group_name_H-M   'P 1'
#
loop_
_entity.id
_entity.type
_entity.pdbx_description
1 polymer ?
#
loop_
_entity_poly.entity_id
_entity_poly.type
_entity_poly.pdbx_seq_one_letter_code
_entity_poly.pdbx_strand_id
1 'polypeptide(L)' 'MLKRPALLWLLLPYVLYLGALPLVDRVHPTVLGLPFLFFWLLLATLLTPAGVHLARRSDRKRGRA' A
#
# COMPACT_ATOMS: atom_id res chain seq x y z
N MET A 1 -6.28 23.44 0.30
CA MET A 1 -5.47 23.53 -0.94
C MET A 1 -4.91 22.18 -1.43
N LEU A 2 -5.50 21.02 -1.11
CA LEU A 2 -5.04 19.71 -1.63
C LEU A 2 -5.76 19.35 -2.95
N LYS A 3 -5.44 20.02 -4.06
CA LYS A 3 -6.06 19.73 -5.39
C LYS A 3 -5.38 18.59 -6.17
N ARG A 4 -4.53 17.78 -5.52
CA ARG A 4 -3.75 16.70 -6.18
C ARG A 4 -3.94 15.36 -5.45
N PRO A 5 -5.04 14.62 -5.73
CA PRO A 5 -5.26 13.30 -5.13
C PRO A 5 -4.16 12.29 -5.49
N ALA A 6 -3.38 12.54 -6.54
CA ALA A 6 -2.17 11.77 -6.88
C ALA A 6 -1.11 11.79 -5.75
N LEU A 7 -1.02 12.87 -4.97
CA LEU A 7 -0.08 12.95 -3.84
C LEU A 7 -0.47 11.99 -2.70
N LEU A 8 -1.75 11.65 -2.56
CA LEU A 8 -2.21 10.67 -1.57
C LEU A 8 -1.73 9.26 -1.90
N TRP A 9 -1.58 8.92 -3.19
CA TRP A 9 -0.99 7.65 -3.63
C TRP A 9 0.50 7.52 -3.25
N LEU A 10 1.21 8.65 -3.13
CA LEU A 10 2.60 8.65 -2.69
C LEU A 10 2.77 8.26 -1.21
N LEU A 11 1.69 8.37 -0.42
CA LEU A 11 1.68 7.96 1.00
C LEU A 11 1.45 6.45 1.17
N LEU A 12 1.00 5.75 0.12
CA LEU A 12 0.74 4.30 0.16
C LEU A 12 1.95 3.48 0.66
N PRO A 13 3.19 3.67 0.14
CA PRO A 13 4.35 2.95 0.66
C PRO A 13 4.67 3.28 2.13
N TYR A 14 4.43 4.51 2.57
CA TYR A 14 4.64 4.91 3.97
C TYR A 14 3.64 4.24 4.91
N VAL A 15 2.37 4.19 4.53
CA VAL A 15 1.32 3.50 5.31
C VAL A 15 1.60 1.99 5.36
N LEU A 16 2.10 1.41 4.26
CA LEU A 16 2.55 0.02 4.25
C LEU A 16 3.74 -0.20 5.21
N TYR A 17 4.77 0.64 5.16
CA TYR A 17 5.92 0.45 6.05
C TYR A 17 5.57 0.68 7.54
N LEU A 18 4.80 1.73 7.84
CA LEU A 18 4.42 2.05 9.22
C LEU A 18 3.37 1.08 9.79
N GLY A 19 2.50 0.53 8.94
CA GLY A 19 1.53 -0.48 9.36
C GLY A 19 2.18 -1.81 9.79
N ALA A 20 3.37 -2.13 9.27
CA ALA A 20 4.13 -3.32 9.66
C ALA A 20 4.77 -3.17 11.05
N LEU A 21 5.10 -1.95 11.47
CA LEU A 21 5.81 -1.64 12.71
C LEU A 21 5.13 -2.19 13.97
N PRO A 22 3.83 -1.95 14.23
CA PRO A 22 3.17 -2.46 15.44
C PRO A 22 2.94 -3.98 15.45
N LEU A 23 3.14 -4.67 14.31
CA LEU A 23 3.01 -6.13 14.23
C LEU A 23 4.32 -6.88 14.45
N VAL A 24 5.48 -6.21 14.35
CA VAL A 24 6.79 -6.82 14.64
C VAL A 24 7.01 -7.01 16.15
N ASP A 25 6.44 -6.14 16.98
CA ASP A 25 6.61 -6.18 18.45
C ASP A 25 5.84 -7.32 19.16
N ARG A 26 5.08 -8.16 18.44
CA ARG A 26 4.38 -9.31 19.04
C ARG A 26 4.96 -10.63 18.55
N VAL A 27 5.32 -11.48 19.51
CA VAL A 27 5.82 -12.86 19.39
C VAL A 27 5.12 -13.63 18.26
N HIS A 28 5.87 -13.97 17.21
CA HIS A 28 5.49 -14.82 16.06
C HIS A 28 4.06 -14.58 15.51
N PRO A 29 3.77 -13.41 14.90
CA PRO A 29 2.48 -13.19 14.29
C PRO A 29 2.39 -14.11 13.06
N THR A 30 1.38 -14.97 13.07
CA THR A 30 0.99 -15.78 11.91
C THR A 30 -0.36 -15.29 11.43
N VAL A 31 -0.46 -14.97 10.15
CA VAL A 31 -1.69 -14.49 9.52
C VAL A 31 -2.13 -15.54 8.52
N LEU A 32 -3.36 -16.07 8.67
CA LEU A 32 -3.88 -17.17 7.84
C LEU A 32 -2.96 -18.41 7.82
N GLY A 33 -2.23 -18.67 8.91
CA GLY A 33 -1.25 -19.76 9.00
C GLY A 33 0.10 -19.50 8.33
N LEU A 34 0.31 -18.32 7.73
CA LEU A 34 1.57 -17.90 7.13
C LEU A 34 2.37 -17.00 8.09
N PRO A 35 3.71 -17.09 8.11
CA PRO A 35 4.53 -16.13 8.85
C PRO A 35 4.21 -14.70 8.40
N PHE A 36 4.05 -13.78 9.35
CA PHE A 36 3.65 -12.41 9.06
C PHE A 36 4.48 -11.74 7.97
N LEU A 37 5.81 -11.93 7.99
CA LEU A 37 6.71 -11.39 6.97
C LEU A 37 6.35 -11.88 5.56
N PHE A 38 6.03 -13.17 5.39
CA PHE A 38 5.63 -13.73 4.10
C PHE A 38 4.27 -13.18 3.64
N PHE A 39 3.28 -13.16 4.53
CA PHE A 39 1.98 -12.58 4.23
C PHE A 39 2.10 -11.10 3.84
N TRP A 40 2.91 -10.35 4.59
CA TRP A 40 3.15 -8.93 4.36
C TRP A 40 3.85 -8.66 3.02
N LEU A 41 4.87 -9.46 2.69
CA LEU A 41 5.58 -9.36 1.42
C LEU A 41 4.65 -9.66 0.24
N LEU A 42 3.79 -10.67 0.37
CA LEU A 42 2.79 -11.02 -0.64
C LEU A 42 1.79 -9.87 -0.83
N LEU A 43 1.30 -9.31 0.27
CA LEU A 43 0.38 -8.18 0.27
C LEU A 43 1.02 -6.94 -0.37
N ALA A 44 2.25 -6.59 0.00
CA ALA A 44 2.99 -5.48 -0.58
C ALA A 44 3.22 -5.68 -2.09
N THR A 45 3.51 -6.90 -2.51
CA THR A 45 3.68 -7.27 -3.93
C THR A 45 2.39 -7.06 -4.70
N LEU A 46 1.23 -7.42 -4.15
CA LEU A 46 -0.08 -7.19 -4.78
C LEU A 46 -0.51 -5.71 -4.74
N LEU A 47 -0.17 -4.99 -3.68
CA LEU A 47 -0.51 -3.58 -3.52
C LEU A 47 0.32 -2.66 -4.44
N THR A 48 1.53 -3.07 -4.82
CA THR A 48 2.39 -2.31 -5.73
C THR A 48 1.74 -2.06 -7.11
N PRO A 49 1.33 -3.08 -7.88
CA PRO A 49 0.63 -2.88 -9.14
C PRO A 49 -0.74 -2.25 -8.95
N ALA A 50 -1.45 -2.51 -7.83
CA ALA A 50 -2.71 -1.85 -7.53
C ALA A 50 -2.52 -0.33 -7.35
N GLY A 51 -1.49 0.10 -6.61
CA GLY A 51 -1.12 1.51 -6.45
C GLY A 51 -0.75 2.17 -7.77
N VAL A 52 0.05 1.49 -8.61
CA VAL A 52 0.40 1.98 -9.96
C VAL A 52 -0.84 2.08 -10.86
N HIS A 53 -1.74 1.10 -10.80
CA HIS A 53 -2.98 1.09 -11.57
C HIS A 53 -3.91 2.24 -11.16
N LEU A 54 -4.03 2.49 -9.85
CA LEU A 54 -4.86 3.55 -9.31
C LEU A 54 -4.27 4.94 -9.55
N ALA A 55 -2.93 5.07 -9.53
CA ALA A 55 -2.23 6.27 -9.98
C ALA A 55 -2.49 6.54 -11.47
N ARG A 56 -2.36 5.52 -12.33
CA ARG A 56 -2.67 5.63 -13.77
C ARG A 56 -4.13 6.00 -14.03
N ARG A 57 -5.08 5.44 -13.26
CA ARG A 57 -6.52 5.78 -13.37
C ARG A 57 -6.79 7.22 -12.95
N SER A 58 -6.13 7.68 -11.89
CA SER A 58 -6.25 9.05 -11.39
C SER A 58 -5.70 10.07 -12.39
N ASP A 59 -4.61 9.74 -13.07
CA ASP A 59 -4.02 10.58 -14.11
C ASP A 59 -4.88 10.62 -15.39
N ARG A 60 -5.43 9.48 -15.81
CA ARG A 60 -6.38 9.40 -16.95
C ARG A 60 -7.69 10.14 -16.73
N LYS A 61 -8.22 10.20 -15.51
CA LYS A 61 -9.42 11.01 -15.20
C LYS A 61 -9.20 12.51 -15.39
N ARG A 62 -7.94 12.98 -15.37
CA ARG A 62 -7.58 14.39 -15.53
C ARG A 62 -7.33 14.82 -16.98
N GLY A 63 -7.02 13.88 -17.88
CA GLY A 63 -6.90 14.15 -19.32
C GLY A 63 -8.24 14.20 -20.10
N ARG A 64 -9.38 14.07 -19.41
CA ARG A 64 -10.74 14.15 -19.98
C ARG A 64 -11.60 15.29 -19.39
N ALA A 65 -11.00 16.15 -18.56
CA ALA A 65 -11.66 17.28 -17.92
C ALA A 65 -11.08 18.61 -18.41
#